data_AF-A0A940KQA6-F1
#
_entry.id   AF-A0A940KQA6-F1
#
_cell.length_a   1.000
_cell.length_b   1.000
_cell.length_c   1.000
_cell.angle_alpha   90.00
_cell.angle_beta   90.00
_cell.angle_gamma   90.00
#
_symmetry.space_group_name_H-M   'P 1'
#
loop_
_entity.id
_entity.type
_entity.pdbx_description
1 polymer ?
#
loop_
_entity_poly.entity_id
_entity_poly.type
_entity_poly.pdbx_seq_one_letter_code
_entity_poly.pdbx_strand_id
1 'polypeptide(L)' 'MTNFIPIFPLGIVVYPGEQLNLHIFEPRYKQLIQECHQQKKPFGIPTVIDNNLQD' A
#
# COMPACT_ATOMS: atom_id res chain seq x y z
N MET A 1 17.48 2.41 14.59
CA MET A 1 16.71 3.39 13.78
C MET A 1 15.59 2.64 13.10
N THR A 2 14.34 2.92 13.46
CA THR A 2 13.15 2.28 12.91
C THR A 2 12.74 3.01 11.62
N ASN A 3 12.82 2.33 10.48
CA ASN A 3 12.29 2.86 9.22
C ASN A 3 10.77 2.65 9.20
N PHE A 4 10.00 3.73 9.31
CA PHE A 4 8.57 3.69 9.14
C PHE A 4 8.23 3.61 7.65
N ILE A 5 7.50 2.57 7.25
CA ILE A 5 7.02 2.36 5.88
C ILE A 5 5.50 2.50 5.89
N PRO A 6 4.91 3.42 5.11
CA PRO A 6 3.46 3.52 4.96
C PRO A 6 2.89 2.25 4.34
N ILE A 7 1.69 1.87 4.74
CA ILE A 7 1.06 0.61 4.34
C ILE A 7 -0.26 0.87 3.62
N PHE A 8 -0.43 0.23 2.46
CA PHE A 8 -1.67 0.22 1.69
C PHE A 8 -2.18 -1.23 1.58
N PRO A 9 -3.04 -1.68 2.50
CA PRO A 9 -3.52 -3.07 2.52
C PRO A 9 -4.41 -3.37 1.33
N LEU A 10 -4.22 -4.55 0.72
CA LEU A 10 -5.04 -5.06 -0.36
C LEU A 10 -5.57 -6.45 -0.05
N GLY A 11 -6.77 -6.76 -0.52
CA GLY A 11 -7.36 -8.10 -0.40
C GLY A 11 -6.82 -9.12 -1.40
N ILE A 12 -5.68 -8.84 -2.03
CA ILE A 12 -5.06 -9.68 -3.06
C ILE A 12 -3.55 -9.71 -2.86
N VAL A 13 -2.92 -10.80 -3.29
CA VAL A 13 -1.45 -10.92 -3.35
C VAL A 13 -0.95 -10.20 -4.59
N VAL A 14 0.05 -9.35 -4.45
CA VAL A 14 0.67 -8.59 -5.55
C VAL A 14 2.10 -9.07 -5.76
N TYR A 15 2.47 -9.36 -7.01
CA TYR A 15 3.83 -9.78 -7.34
C TYR A 15 4.69 -8.61 -7.86
N PRO A 16 6.03 -8.67 -7.68
CA PRO A 16 6.93 -7.66 -8.22
C PRO A 16 6.79 -7.50 -9.74
N GLY A 17 6.62 -6.26 -10.21
CA GLY A 17 6.51 -5.94 -11.64
C GLY A 17 5.10 -6.07 -12.23
N GLU A 18 4.12 -6.48 -11.44
CA GLU A 18 2.72 -6.57 -11.86
C GLU A 18 2.10 -5.17 -12.03
N GLN A 19 1.30 -4.99 -13.10
CA GLN A 19 0.52 -3.77 -13.28
C GLN A 19 -0.86 -3.94 -12.64
N LEU A 20 -1.14 -3.14 -11.63
CA LEU A 20 -2.39 -3.19 -10.90
C LEU A 20 -3.23 -1.93 -11.10
N ASN A 21 -4.49 -2.12 -11.50
CA ASN A 21 -5.46 -1.03 -11.60
C ASN A 21 -6.11 -0.78 -10.24
N LEU A 22 -5.60 0.20 -9.51
CA LEU A 22 -6.11 0.56 -8.18
C LEU A 22 -7.09 1.72 -8.25
N HIS A 23 -8.30 1.51 -7.71
CA HIS A 23 -9.25 2.58 -7.48
C HIS A 23 -9.19 3.07 -6.02
N ILE A 24 -8.32 4.04 -5.76
CA ILE A 24 -8.16 4.61 -4.41
C ILE A 24 -9.20 5.72 -4.20
N PHE A 25 -10.27 5.43 -3.48
CA PHE A 25 -11.33 6.40 -3.19
C PHE A 25 -11.21 7.03 -1.79
N GLU A 26 -10.72 6.27 -0.81
CA GLU A 26 -10.61 6.75 0.58
C GLU A 26 -9.62 7.91 0.71
N PRO A 27 -10.03 9.05 1.31
CA PRO A 27 -9.19 10.24 1.42
C PRO A 27 -7.82 9.98 2.08
N ARG A 28 -7.78 9.16 3.14
CA ARG A 28 -6.53 8.80 3.84
C ARG A 28 -5.51 8.11 2.93
N TYR A 29 -5.98 7.25 2.03
CA TYR A 29 -5.09 6.52 1.11
C TYR A 29 -4.68 7.38 -0.09
N LYS A 30 -5.54 8.28 -0.55
CA LYS A 30 -5.15 9.29 -1.55
C LYS A 30 -4.01 10.15 -1.02
N GLN A 31 -4.11 10.60 0.23
CA GLN A 31 -3.05 11.36 0.89
C GLN A 31 -1.76 10.54 1.00
N LEU A 32 -1.82 9.30 1.51
CA LEU A 32 -0.66 8.41 1.63
C LEU A 32 0.08 8.25 0.30
N ILE A 33 -0.64 7.94 -0.77
CA ILE A 33 -0.05 7.69 -2.08
C ILE A 33 0.53 8.97 -2.67
N GLN A 34 -0.17 10.10 -2.50
CA GLN A 34 0.33 11.40 -2.94
C GLN A 34 1.62 11.78 -2.21
N GLU A 35 1.70 11.60 -0.89
CA GLU A 35 2.91 11.87 -0.11
C GLU A 35 4.06 10.94 -0.50
N CYS A 36 3.80 9.64 -0.65
CA CYS A 36 4.81 8.68 -1.08
C CYS A 36 5.35 9.02 -2.48
N HIS A 37 4.46 9.38 -3.42
CA HIS A 37 4.83 9.79 -4.77
C HIS A 37 5.66 11.08 -4.78
N GLN A 38 5.23 12.11 -4.04
CA GLN A 38 5.94 13.39 -3.94
C GLN A 38 7.33 13.23 -3.29
N GLN A 39 7.43 12.42 -2.25
CA GLN A 39 8.67 12.21 -1.50
C GLN A 39 9.55 11.10 -2.08
N LYS A 40 9.12 10.44 -3.18
CA LYS A 40 9.75 9.26 -3.77
C LYS A 40 10.05 8.18 -2.72
N LYS A 41 9.13 8.01 -1.76
CA LYS A 41 9.23 7.01 -0.71
C LYS A 41 8.47 5.75 -1.10
N PRO A 42 9.03 4.56 -0.80
CA PRO A 42 8.29 3.32 -0.97
C PRO A 42 7.17 3.20 0.06
N PHE A 43 6.14 2.44 -0.29
CA PHE A 43 5.09 1.98 0.62
C PHE A 43 4.93 0.46 0.47
N GLY A 44 4.42 -0.18 1.52
CA GLY A 44 4.16 -1.61 1.54
C GLY A 44 2.72 -1.94 1.13
N ILE A 45 2.53 -3.09 0.50
CA ILE A 45 1.23 -3.62 0.11
C ILE A 45 1.08 -5.01 0.75
N PRO A 46 0.61 -5.10 2.01
CA PRO A 46 0.35 -6.38 2.64
C PRO A 46 -0.97 -6.96 2.12
N THR A 47 -1.01 -8.27 2.09
CA THR A 47 -2.22 -9.01 1.76
C THR A 47 -3.09 -9.09 3.02
N VAL A 48 -4.37 -8.73 2.88
CA VAL A 48 -5.38 -8.88 3.93
C VAL A 48 -6.32 -10.02 3.55
N ILE A 49 -6.33 -11.07 4.38
CA ILE A 49 -7.19 -12.25 4.22
C ILE A 49 -7.96 -12.42 5.52
N ASP A 50 -9.27 -12.63 5.44
CA ASP A 50 -10.14 -12.77 6.62
C ASP A 50 -10.03 -11.62 7.63
N ASN A 51 -9.84 -10.40 7.12
CA ASN A 51 -9.64 -9.18 7.92
C ASN A 51 -8.40 -9.22 8.84
N ASN A 52 -7.49 -10.17 8.59
CA ASN A 52 -6.20 -10.30 9.23
C ASN A 52 -5.09 -9.98 8.22
N LEU A 53 -4.06 -9.27 8.68
CA LEU A 53 -2.82 -9.17 7.91
C LEU A 53 -2.17 -10.55 7.93
N GLN A 54 -1.91 -11.14 6.76
CA GLN A 54 -1.04 -12.31 6.67
C GLN A 54 0.41 -11.84 6.43
N ASP A 55 1.33 -12.43 7.20
CA ASP A 55 2.78 -12.19 7.13
C ASP A 55 3.43 -12.82 5.89
#